data_AF-A0A1Y0C0A8-F1
#
_entry.id   AF-A0A1Y0C0A8-F1
#
_cell.length_a   1.000
_cell.length_b   1.000
_cell.length_c   1.000
_cell.angle_alpha   90.00
_cell.angle_beta   90.00
_cell.angle_gamma   90.00
#
_symmetry.space_group_name_H-M   'P 1'
#
loop_
_entity.id
_entity.type
_entity.pdbx_description
1 polymer ?
#
loop_
_entity_poly.entity_id
_entity_poly.type
_entity_poly.pdbx_seq_one_letter_code
_entity_poly.pdbx_strand_id
1 'polypeptide(L)'
;MTSPEPVAVWRDETGRLMSDLGAVDTGCHATVRAGHCAQRSQCVLVHRPPGPRLLFGELMSELDDEAGIYLETHAKLIAADMISISVDHVGASGPPGSWRYRLLPMRWKTADGWRDTAARLAVWPD
;
A
#
# COMPACT_ATOMS: atom_id res chain seq x y z
N MET A 1 19.21 -9.04 18.09
CA MET A 1 19.05 -8.24 16.86
C MET A 1 18.23 -7.03 17.25
N THR A 2 18.77 -5.82 17.11
CA THR A 2 18.03 -4.58 17.37
C THR A 2 16.95 -4.43 16.32
N SER A 3 15.71 -4.16 16.75
CA SER A 3 14.62 -3.84 15.83
C SER A 3 15.01 -2.61 15.01
N PRO A 4 14.73 -2.60 13.68
CA PRO A 4 15.03 -1.43 12.85
C PRO A 4 14.30 -0.20 13.39
N GLU A 5 14.94 0.97 13.31
CA GLU A 5 14.34 2.23 13.73
C GLU A 5 13.07 2.52 12.91
N PRO A 6 11.96 2.95 13.55
CA PRO A 6 10.74 3.28 12.83
C PRO A 6 10.91 4.46 11.88
N VAL A 7 10.45 4.30 10.64
CA VAL A 7 10.40 5.38 9.65
C VAL A 7 9.34 6.40 10.05
N ALA A 8 9.66 7.70 10.03
CA ALA A 8 8.66 8.74 10.24
C ALA A 8 7.75 8.85 9.02
N VAL A 9 6.44 9.00 9.27
CA VAL A 9 5.42 9.25 8.26
C VAL A 9 4.54 10.41 8.70
N TRP A 10 4.21 11.33 7.79
CA TRP A 10 3.44 12.55 8.09
C TRP A 10 2.61 13.01 6.89
N ARG A 11 1.67 13.93 7.14
CA ARG A 11 1.04 14.71 6.07
C ARG A 11 1.78 16.03 5.91
N ASP A 12 2.15 16.39 4.68
CA ASP A 12 2.70 17.70 4.39
C ASP A 12 1.60 18.79 4.36
N GLU A 13 2.00 20.04 4.11
CA GLU A 13 1.10 21.20 4.06
C GLU A 13 0.03 21.09 2.96
N THR A 14 0.23 20.21 1.97
CA THR A 14 -0.72 19.94 0.88
C THR A 14 -1.63 18.75 1.17
N GLY A 15 -1.50 18.14 2.35
CA GLY A 15 -2.25 16.96 2.77
C GLY A 15 -1.71 15.64 2.22
N ARG A 16 -0.60 15.67 1.45
CA ARG A 16 0.01 14.47 0.88
C ARG A 16 0.74 13.69 1.94
N LEU A 17 0.67 12.38 1.84
CA LEU A 17 1.36 11.48 2.75
C LEU A 17 2.85 11.37 2.36
N MET A 18 3.71 11.61 3.34
CA MET A 18 5.17 11.65 3.21
C MET A 18 5.81 10.75 4.25
N SER A 19 7.05 10.36 3.99
CA SER A 19 7.90 9.60 4.91
C SER A 19 9.35 10.06 4.79
N ASP A 20 10.22 9.62 5.71
CA ASP A 20 11.67 9.93 5.61
C ASP A 20 12.29 9.41 4.30
N LEU A 21 11.64 8.43 3.67
CA LEU A 21 12.08 7.84 2.41
C LEU A 21 11.48 8.57 1.17
N GLY A 22 10.65 9.61 1.36
CA GLY A 22 9.96 10.40 0.32
C GLY A 22 8.41 10.31 0.37
N ALA A 23 7.72 10.58 -0.75
CA ALA A 23 6.26 10.50 -0.84
C ALA A 23 5.69 9.07 -0.73
N VAL A 24 4.58 8.90 -0.01
CA VAL A 24 3.84 7.62 0.11
C VAL A 24 2.66 7.65 -0.86
N ASP A 25 2.52 6.58 -1.64
CA ASP A 25 1.44 6.47 -2.61
C ASP A 25 0.13 6.07 -1.92
N THR A 26 -0.85 6.97 -2.01
CA THR A 26 -2.22 6.78 -1.52
C THR A 26 -3.25 6.74 -2.64
N GLY A 27 -2.81 6.82 -3.91
CA GLY A 27 -3.69 6.90 -5.09
C GLY A 27 -3.70 5.63 -5.94
N CYS A 28 -3.16 4.53 -5.44
CA CYS A 28 -3.24 3.24 -6.11
C CYS A 28 -4.46 2.48 -5.60
N HIS A 29 -5.52 2.47 -6.40
CA HIS A 29 -6.77 1.78 -6.09
C HIS A 29 -6.90 0.53 -6.96
N ALA A 30 -7.37 -0.56 -6.35
CA ALA A 30 -7.76 -1.75 -7.08
C ALA A 30 -9.29 -1.92 -7.09
N THR A 31 -9.78 -2.69 -8.06
CA THR A 31 -11.19 -3.01 -8.24
C THR A 31 -11.29 -4.49 -8.58
N VAL A 32 -12.34 -5.16 -8.13
CA VAL A 32 -12.70 -6.51 -8.60
C VAL A 32 -13.82 -6.41 -9.63
N ARG A 33 -13.64 -7.01 -10.81
CA ARG A 33 -14.68 -7.10 -11.85
C ARG A 33 -15.00 -8.54 -12.16
N ALA A 34 -16.28 -8.89 -12.04
CA ALA A 34 -16.79 -10.18 -12.50
C ALA A 34 -16.91 -10.22 -14.03
N GLY A 35 -16.58 -11.35 -14.65
CA GLY A 35 -16.74 -11.57 -16.10
C GLY A 35 -15.89 -10.68 -17.00
N HIS A 36 -14.89 -9.97 -16.47
CA HIS A 36 -13.98 -9.14 -17.26
C HIS A 36 -13.13 -9.98 -18.23
N CYS A 37 -12.63 -11.14 -17.78
CA CYS A 37 -11.95 -12.10 -18.64
C CYS A 37 -12.79 -13.36 -18.79
N ALA A 38 -12.91 -13.87 -20.02
CA ALA A 38 -13.68 -15.08 -20.32
C ALA A 38 -13.22 -16.33 -19.52
N GLN A 39 -11.96 -16.38 -19.11
CA GLN A 39 -11.37 -17.50 -18.37
C GLN A 39 -11.36 -17.32 -16.84
N ARG A 40 -11.88 -16.20 -16.30
CA ARG A 40 -11.84 -15.88 -14.86
C ARG A 40 -13.22 -15.44 -14.38
N SER A 41 -13.65 -15.96 -13.23
CA SER A 41 -14.91 -15.55 -12.60
C SER A 41 -14.85 -14.10 -12.09
N GLN A 42 -13.70 -13.71 -11.55
CA GLN A 42 -13.40 -12.37 -11.06
C GLN A 42 -11.96 -12.00 -11.42
N CYS A 43 -11.75 -10.76 -11.85
CA CYS A 43 -10.44 -10.17 -12.09
C CYS A 43 -10.18 -9.05 -11.08
N VAL A 44 -8.96 -8.99 -10.55
CA VAL A 44 -8.45 -7.86 -9.76
C VAL A 44 -7.70 -6.92 -10.70
N LEU A 45 -8.06 -5.65 -10.69
CA LEU A 45 -7.47 -4.63 -11.56
C LEU A 45 -6.97 -3.47 -10.72
N VAL A 46 -5.83 -2.87 -11.08
CA VAL A 46 -5.44 -1.54 -10.60
C VAL A 46 -5.48 -0.54 -11.74
N HIS A 47 -5.82 0.72 -11.48
CA HIS A 47 -5.87 1.73 -12.54
C HIS A 47 -4.49 2.14 -13.06
N ARG A 48 -3.46 2.04 -12.21
CA ARG A 48 -2.06 2.27 -12.54
C ARG A 48 -1.17 1.41 -11.64
N PRO A 49 0.13 1.23 -11.98
CA PRO A 49 1.07 0.62 -11.06
C PRO A 49 1.11 1.35 -9.70
N PRO A 50 1.20 0.62 -8.57
CA PRO A 50 1.50 1.22 -7.27
C PRO A 50 2.88 1.87 -7.29
N GLY A 51 3.02 2.92 -6.51
CA GLY A 51 4.28 3.61 -6.29
C GLY A 51 5.26 2.78 -5.44
N PRO A 52 6.49 3.29 -5.26
CA PRO A 52 7.54 2.59 -4.54
C PRO A 52 7.31 2.54 -3.03
N ARG A 53 6.37 3.31 -2.48
CA ARG A 53 6.03 3.30 -1.05
C ARG A 53 4.52 3.31 -0.82
N LEU A 54 4.04 2.45 0.06
CA LEU A 54 2.62 2.27 0.40
C LEU A 54 2.46 2.13 1.92
N LEU A 55 1.29 2.46 2.46
CA LEU A 55 0.91 2.08 3.82
C LEU A 55 0.36 0.66 3.84
N PHE A 56 0.64 -0.08 4.91
CA PHE A 56 0.16 -1.44 5.15
C PHE A 56 -0.16 -1.66 6.63
N GLY A 57 -1.32 -2.23 6.98
CA GLY A 57 -1.63 -2.73 8.32
C GLY A 57 -2.40 -1.79 9.25
N GLU A 58 -2.92 -0.67 8.76
CA GLU A 58 -3.90 0.14 9.50
C GLU A 58 -5.07 0.39 8.54
N LEU A 59 -6.22 -0.21 8.86
CA LEU A 59 -7.47 0.02 8.14
C LEU A 59 -7.70 1.52 8.06
N MET A 60 -7.73 2.06 6.85
CA MET A 60 -8.15 3.43 6.54
C MET A 60 -9.63 3.69 6.90
N SER A 61 -10.23 2.96 7.84
CA SER A 61 -11.59 3.18 8.34
C SER A 61 -11.74 4.49 9.09
N GLU A 62 -10.66 5.10 9.58
CA GLU A 62 -10.69 6.47 10.13
C GLU A 62 -10.56 7.57 9.05
N LEU A 63 -10.32 7.22 7.79
CA LEU A 63 -10.20 8.15 6.67
C LEU A 63 -11.43 8.20 5.74
N ASP A 64 -12.53 7.57 6.15
CA ASP A 64 -13.89 7.74 5.63
C ASP A 64 -14.04 7.79 4.10
N ASP A 65 -13.26 7.00 3.38
CA ASP A 65 -13.42 6.79 1.95
C ASP A 65 -13.16 5.31 1.63
N GLU A 66 -14.10 4.68 0.93
CA GLU A 66 -13.97 3.33 0.34
C GLU A 66 -12.72 3.19 -0.59
N ALA A 67 -11.95 4.25 -0.77
CA ALA A 67 -10.74 4.35 -1.57
C ALA A 67 -9.50 3.66 -0.96
N GLY A 68 -9.51 3.27 0.32
CA GLY A 68 -8.28 2.86 1.02
C GLY A 68 -7.92 1.36 1.05
N ILE A 69 -8.83 0.44 0.70
CA ILE A 69 -8.78 -0.94 1.22
C ILE A 69 -8.76 -1.98 0.08
N TYR A 70 -7.80 -1.90 -0.83
CA TYR A 70 -7.68 -2.95 -1.85
C TYR A 70 -6.31 -3.61 -1.93
N LEU A 71 -5.27 -2.95 -1.39
CA LEU A 71 -3.94 -3.55 -1.33
C LEU A 71 -3.81 -4.53 -0.17
N GLU A 72 -4.49 -4.36 0.97
CA GLU A 72 -4.42 -5.33 2.08
C GLU A 72 -5.09 -6.67 1.74
N THR A 73 -6.19 -6.67 1.00
CA THR A 73 -6.94 -7.88 0.60
C THR A 73 -6.24 -8.72 -0.47
N HIS A 74 -5.33 -8.12 -1.25
CA HIS A 74 -4.56 -8.82 -2.29
C HIS A 74 -3.05 -8.85 -2.05
N ALA A 75 -2.56 -8.13 -1.04
CA ALA A 75 -1.21 -8.30 -0.52
C ALA A 75 -1.16 -9.62 0.24
N LYS A 76 -0.24 -10.48 -0.16
CA LYS A 76 0.10 -11.69 0.59
C LYS A 76 1.39 -11.43 1.34
N LEU A 77 1.39 -11.65 2.65
CA LEU A 77 2.64 -11.81 3.39
C LEU A 77 3.38 -13.03 2.82
N ILE A 78 4.59 -12.80 2.33
CA ILE A 78 5.47 -13.84 1.78
C ILE A 78 6.72 -14.06 2.65
N ALA A 79 6.97 -13.17 3.61
CA ALA A 79 7.90 -13.34 4.73
C ALA A 79 7.44 -12.46 5.91
N ALA A 80 8.18 -12.50 7.03
CA ALA A 80 7.86 -11.72 8.23
C ALA A 80 7.80 -10.20 7.98
N ASP A 81 8.63 -9.70 7.07
CA ASP A 81 8.78 -8.29 6.72
C ASP A 81 8.59 -8.06 5.22
N MET A 82 7.82 -8.91 4.53
CA MET A 82 7.65 -8.79 3.08
C MET A 82 6.26 -9.17 2.61
N ILE A 83 5.71 -8.33 1.74
CA ILE A 83 4.44 -8.58 1.04
C ILE A 83 4.65 -8.69 -0.46
N SER A 84 3.75 -9.43 -1.12
CA SER A 84 3.59 -9.47 -2.57
C SER A 84 2.18 -9.03 -2.92
N ILE A 85 2.06 -8.06 -3.81
CA ILE A 85 0.80 -7.63 -4.41
C ILE A 85 0.77 -8.19 -5.83
N SER A 86 -0.30 -8.89 -6.19
CA SER A 86 -0.48 -9.42 -7.55
C SER A 86 -1.90 -9.17 -8.04
N VAL A 87 -2.02 -8.69 -9.27
CA VAL A 87 -3.30 -8.33 -9.90
C VAL A 87 -3.37 -8.89 -11.32
N ASP A 88 -4.59 -9.16 -11.79
CA ASP A 88 -4.82 -9.70 -13.12
C ASP A 88 -4.59 -8.66 -14.23
N HIS A 89 -4.86 -7.38 -13.94
CA HIS A 89 -4.67 -6.29 -14.90
C HIS A 89 -4.15 -5.01 -14.27
N VAL A 90 -3.22 -4.36 -14.99
CA VAL A 90 -2.84 -2.97 -14.77
C VAL A 90 -3.48 -2.11 -15.86
N GLY A 91 -4.38 -1.22 -15.47
CA GLY A 91 -5.28 -0.50 -16.37
C GLY A 91 -6.52 -1.32 -16.75
N ALA A 92 -7.32 -0.81 -17.67
CA ALA A 92 -8.62 -1.40 -18.01
C ALA A 92 -8.52 -2.83 -18.57
N SER A 93 -7.48 -3.14 -19.35
CA SER A 93 -7.22 -4.47 -19.89
C SER A 93 -5.73 -4.70 -20.15
N GLY A 94 -4.87 -4.06 -19.36
CA GLY A 94 -3.42 -4.23 -19.51
C GLY A 94 -2.92 -5.58 -18.97
N PRO A 95 -1.61 -5.82 -19.03
CA PRO A 95 -1.04 -7.07 -18.56
C PRO A 95 -1.21 -7.25 -17.04
N PRO A 96 -1.08 -8.47 -16.52
CA PRO A 96 -0.97 -8.72 -15.09
C PRO A 96 0.20 -7.97 -14.47
N GLY A 97 0.05 -7.59 -13.21
CA GLY A 97 1.07 -6.87 -12.44
C GLY A 97 1.43 -7.61 -11.17
N SER A 98 2.71 -7.56 -10.78
CA SER A 98 3.16 -8.09 -9.50
C SER A 98 4.28 -7.24 -8.92
N TRP A 99 4.18 -6.96 -7.62
CA TRP A 99 5.11 -6.11 -6.90
C TRP A 99 5.43 -6.73 -5.54
N ARG A 100 6.67 -6.58 -5.09
CA ARG A 100 7.11 -7.04 -3.78
C ARG A 100 7.60 -5.84 -2.98
N TYR A 101 7.22 -5.80 -1.72
CA TYR A 101 7.58 -4.70 -0.83
C TYR A 101 8.13 -5.27 0.46
N ARG A 102 9.20 -4.64 0.97
CA ARG A 102 9.66 -4.83 2.34
C ARG A 102 8.82 -3.97 3.27
N LEU A 103 8.36 -4.54 4.38
CA LEU A 103 7.63 -3.86 5.43
C LEU A 103 8.60 -3.31 6.46
N LEU A 104 8.62 -1.99 6.62
CA LEU A 104 9.39 -1.31 7.65
C LEU A 104 8.48 -0.87 8.81
N PRO A 105 8.94 -0.94 10.07
CA PRO A 105 8.23 -0.28 11.16
C PRO A 105 8.13 1.22 10.87
N MET A 106 7.03 1.83 11.29
CA MET A 106 6.83 3.27 11.13
C MET A 106 6.19 3.89 12.36
N ARG A 107 6.29 5.22 12.43
CA ARG A 107 5.61 6.06 13.41
C ARG A 107 5.08 7.31 12.74
N TRP A 108 3.96 7.80 13.25
CA TRP A 108 3.35 9.04 12.79
C TRP A 108 4.07 10.25 13.41
N LYS A 109 4.50 11.20 12.58
CA LYS A 109 4.90 12.54 13.00
C LYS A 109 3.68 13.45 12.90
N THR A 110 3.20 13.91 14.05
CA THR A 110 2.01 14.75 14.21
C THR A 110 2.41 16.13 14.73
N ALA A 111 1.47 17.09 14.75
CA ALA A 111 1.71 18.41 15.32
C ALA A 111 2.08 18.35 16.81
N ASP A 112 1.51 17.39 17.53
CA ASP A 112 1.67 17.20 18.98
C ASP A 112 2.84 16.26 19.34
N GLY A 113 3.60 15.79 18.34
CA GLY A 113 4.75 14.90 18.52
C GLY A 113 4.62 13.57 17.78
N TRP A 114 5.15 12.50 18.38
CA TRP A 114 5.21 11.17 17.76
C TRP A 114 4.07 10.28 18.23
N ARG A 115 3.43 9.56 17.30
CA ARG A 115 2.40 8.56 17.59
C ARG A 115 2.82 7.20 17.02
N ASP A 116 2.89 6.19 17.88
CA ASP A 116 3.17 4.82 17.47
C ASP A 116 1.99 4.21 16.71
N THR A 117 2.27 3.20 15.87
CA THR A 117 1.23 2.50 15.11
C THR A 117 1.62 1.04 14.86
N ALA A 118 0.62 0.19 14.67
CA ALA A 118 0.78 -1.15 14.14
C ALA A 118 1.02 -1.17 12.61
N ALA A 119 0.75 -0.06 11.92
CA ALA A 119 1.04 0.10 10.50
C ALA A 119 2.52 -0.11 10.19
N ARG A 120 2.77 -0.41 8.92
CA ARG A 120 4.08 -0.59 8.33
C ARG A 120 4.15 0.25 7.05
N LEU A 121 5.33 0.78 6.78
CA LEU A 121 5.63 1.36 5.48
C LEU A 121 6.12 0.25 4.57
N ALA A 122 5.33 -0.10 3.55
CA ALA A 122 5.73 -1.02 2.50
C ALA A 122 6.60 -0.28 1.50
N VAL A 123 7.82 -0.74 1.27
CA VAL A 123 8.81 -0.11 0.38
C VAL A 123 9.28 -1.11 -0.66
N TRP A 124 9.14 -0.76 -1.94
CA TRP A 124 9.64 -1.57 -3.05
C TRP A 124 11.17 -1.54 -2.97
N PRO A 125 11.87 -2.69 -2.90
CA PRO A 125 13.31 -2.72 -3.06
C PRO A 125 13.71 -2.27 -4.48
N ASP A 126 14.55 -1.25 -4.59
CA ASP A 126 15.30 -0.95 -5.82
C ASP A 126 16.12 -2.17 -6.28
#